data_AF-E6MDU1-F1
#
_entry.id   AF-E6MDU1-F1
#
_cell.length_a   1.000
_cell.length_b   1.000
_cell.length_c   1.000
_cell.angle_alpha   90.00
_cell.angle_beta   90.00
_cell.angle_gamma   90.00
#
_symmetry.space_group_name_H-M   'P 1'
#
loop_
_entity.id
_entity.type
_entity.pdbx_description
1 polymer ?
#
loop_
_entity_poly.entity_id
_entity_poly.type
_entity_poly.pdbx_seq_one_letter_code
_entity_poly.pdbx_strand_id
1 'polypeptide(L)'
;MHASSSSSETTARTPALGFRRTLANGWHHFLTITRHKALVMRHCFCVGLYKQGLLHDLSKYSPSEFMTGVRFYTGTHSPNAESRHQTGISRAWLHHKGRNKHHFEYWIDMSLDGDHRLVGFRMPYRYVAEMFCDRLAASKIYRGAAYDPGHPWQYYHTGIEGSPYLHPKTHEELSRLLIMLRDEGEAATFAWLKRELRRRKRARNHYS
;
A
#
# COMPACT_ATOMS: atom_id res chain seq x y z
N MET A 1 -13.28 -40.59 -23.34
CA MET A 1 -14.15 -39.40 -23.47
C MET A 1 -14.22 -38.72 -22.11
N HIS A 2 -13.31 -37.79 -21.82
CA HIS A 2 -13.38 -37.00 -20.59
C HIS A 2 -14.01 -35.65 -20.91
N ALA A 3 -15.17 -35.39 -20.31
CA ALA A 3 -15.88 -34.14 -20.42
C ALA A 3 -15.06 -33.02 -19.77
N SER A 4 -14.55 -32.12 -20.59
CA SER A 4 -14.03 -30.83 -20.14
C SER A 4 -15.20 -29.99 -19.64
N SER A 5 -15.32 -29.84 -18.33
CA SER A 5 -16.23 -28.87 -17.72
C SER A 5 -15.64 -27.48 -17.92
N SER A 6 -16.18 -26.73 -18.88
CA SER A 6 -15.91 -25.29 -18.98
C SER A 6 -16.54 -24.60 -17.78
N SER A 7 -15.71 -24.19 -16.82
CA SER A 7 -16.12 -23.23 -15.80
C SER A 7 -16.42 -21.90 -16.49
N SER A 8 -17.69 -21.59 -16.64
CA SER A 8 -18.18 -20.30 -17.12
C SER A 8 -17.80 -19.23 -16.10
N GLU A 9 -16.76 -18.45 -16.44
CA GLU A 9 -16.32 -17.29 -15.67
C GLU A 9 -17.41 -16.22 -15.75
N THR A 10 -18.34 -16.29 -14.79
CA THR A 10 -19.48 -15.36 -14.70
C THR A 10 -18.96 -14.06 -14.09
N THR A 11 -18.32 -13.21 -14.90
CA THR A 11 -17.96 -11.86 -14.48
C THR A 11 -19.26 -11.07 -14.30
N ALA A 12 -19.74 -10.99 -13.06
CA ALA A 12 -20.83 -10.10 -12.70
C ALA A 12 -20.45 -8.67 -13.12
N ARG A 13 -21.10 -8.15 -14.17
CA ARG A 13 -20.82 -6.79 -14.65
C ARG A 13 -21.33 -5.80 -13.60
N THR A 14 -20.41 -5.13 -12.90
CA THR A 14 -20.77 -4.00 -12.04
C THR A 14 -21.54 -2.95 -12.85
N PRO A 15 -22.79 -2.62 -12.49
CA PRO A 15 -23.61 -1.68 -13.25
C PRO A 15 -22.95 -0.29 -13.33
N ALA A 16 -23.19 0.40 -14.44
CA ALA A 16 -22.66 1.75 -14.65
C ALA A 16 -23.27 2.73 -13.63
N LEU A 17 -22.44 3.63 -13.08
CA LEU A 17 -22.90 4.70 -12.21
C LEU A 17 -23.60 5.79 -13.02
N GLY A 18 -24.71 6.32 -12.50
CA GLY A 18 -25.33 7.52 -13.07
C GLY A 18 -24.41 8.74 -12.96
N PHE A 19 -24.52 9.69 -13.90
CA PHE A 19 -23.64 10.85 -14.04
C PHE A 19 -23.38 11.63 -12.74
N ARG A 20 -24.44 11.95 -11.98
CA ARG A 20 -24.33 12.67 -10.69
C ARG A 20 -23.51 11.91 -9.65
N ARG A 21 -23.66 10.58 -9.60
CA ARG A 21 -22.93 9.73 -8.66
C ARG A 21 -21.46 9.60 -9.06
N THR A 22 -21.17 9.53 -10.35
CA THR A 22 -19.79 9.52 -10.87
C THR A 22 -19.04 10.80 -10.48
N LEU A 23 -19.66 11.97 -10.63
CA LEU A 23 -19.03 13.24 -10.22
C LEU A 23 -18.77 13.31 -8.71
N ALA A 24 -19.77 12.94 -7.89
CA ALA A 24 -19.61 12.92 -6.44
C ALA A 24 -18.51 11.94 -6.00
N ASN A 25 -18.52 10.72 -6.54
CA ASN A 25 -17.47 9.73 -6.28
C ASN A 25 -16.09 10.23 -6.69
N GLY A 26 -15.97 10.87 -7.86
CA GLY A 26 -14.71 11.42 -8.34
C GLY A 26 -14.16 12.49 -7.41
N TRP A 27 -15.02 13.40 -6.94
CA TRP A 27 -14.64 14.44 -5.97
C TRP A 27 -14.18 13.83 -4.64
N HIS A 28 -14.96 12.93 -4.06
CA HIS A 28 -14.60 12.30 -2.78
C HIS A 28 -13.36 11.41 -2.88
N HIS A 29 -13.20 10.69 -4.00
CA HIS A 29 -12.01 9.90 -4.28
C HIS A 29 -10.77 10.79 -4.37
N PHE A 30 -10.84 11.87 -5.15
CA PHE A 30 -9.76 12.87 -5.26
C PHE A 30 -9.36 13.40 -3.89
N LEU A 31 -10.32 13.89 -3.09
CA LEU A 31 -10.04 14.37 -1.75
C LEU A 31 -9.38 13.31 -0.86
N THR A 32 -9.82 12.06 -0.95
CA THR A 32 -9.28 10.94 -0.17
C THR A 32 -7.82 10.67 -0.52
N ILE A 33 -7.50 10.50 -1.81
CA ILE A 33 -6.12 10.20 -2.25
C ILE A 33 -5.17 11.39 -2.03
N THR A 34 -5.67 12.62 -2.15
CA THR A 34 -4.87 13.83 -1.90
C THR A 34 -4.59 14.02 -0.41
N ARG A 35 -5.57 13.81 0.47
CA ARG A 35 -5.36 13.84 1.93
C ARG A 35 -4.39 12.76 2.38
N HIS A 36 -4.54 11.53 1.87
CA HIS A 36 -3.61 10.43 2.11
C HIS A 36 -2.19 10.83 1.71
N LYS A 37 -1.99 11.27 0.46
CA LYS A 37 -0.69 11.69 -0.06
C LYS A 37 -0.06 12.80 0.79
N ALA A 38 -0.83 13.82 1.18
CA ALA A 38 -0.34 14.92 1.99
C ALA A 38 0.13 14.47 3.37
N LEU A 39 -0.58 13.52 3.98
CA LEU A 39 -0.23 12.96 5.28
C LEU A 39 1.04 12.08 5.19
N VAL A 40 1.17 11.25 4.16
CA VAL A 40 2.41 10.49 3.89
C VAL A 40 3.57 11.45 3.66
N MET A 41 3.37 12.51 2.87
CA MET A 41 4.38 13.52 2.63
C MET A 41 4.87 14.17 3.94
N ARG A 42 3.94 14.56 4.82
CA ARG A 42 4.27 15.09 6.16
C ARG A 42 5.12 14.10 6.96
N HIS A 43 4.70 12.83 7.03
CA HIS A 43 5.42 11.78 7.75
C HIS A 43 6.82 11.51 7.17
N CYS A 44 6.94 11.41 5.85
CA CYS A 44 8.23 11.28 5.18
C CYS A 44 9.15 12.47 5.46
N PHE A 45 8.63 13.70 5.49
CA PHE A 45 9.41 14.91 5.74
C PHE A 45 9.95 14.94 7.18
N CYS A 46 9.17 14.47 8.16
CA CYS A 46 9.62 14.36 9.56
C CYS A 46 10.93 13.55 9.70
N VAL A 47 11.11 12.55 8.84
CA VAL A 47 12.27 11.63 8.85
C VAL A 47 13.31 11.92 7.77
N GLY A 48 13.11 12.96 6.95
CA GLY A 48 14.05 13.40 5.91
C GLY A 48 13.93 12.67 4.56
N LEU A 49 12.83 11.96 4.32
CA LEU A 49 12.53 11.28 3.05
C LEU A 49 11.75 12.20 2.08
N TYR A 50 12.32 13.36 1.75
CA TYR A 50 11.61 14.39 0.96
C TYR A 50 11.19 13.88 -0.43
N LYS A 51 12.09 13.16 -1.13
CA LYS A 51 11.79 12.63 -2.47
C LYS A 51 10.64 11.62 -2.43
N GLN A 52 10.61 10.73 -1.43
CA GLN A 52 9.54 9.74 -1.25
C GLN A 52 8.22 10.46 -1.01
N GLY A 53 8.15 11.41 -0.07
CA GLY A 53 6.93 12.16 0.21
C GLY A 53 6.36 12.90 -1.01
N LEU A 54 7.23 13.54 -1.81
CA LEU A 54 6.83 14.25 -3.02
C LEU A 54 6.32 13.30 -4.11
N LEU A 55 6.96 12.14 -4.30
CA LEU A 55 6.63 11.21 -5.38
C LEU A 55 5.62 10.12 -5.00
N HIS A 56 5.31 10.00 -3.71
CA HIS A 56 4.38 9.00 -3.19
C HIS A 56 3.06 9.03 -3.95
N ASP A 57 2.67 7.88 -4.50
CA ASP A 57 1.37 7.60 -5.11
C ASP A 57 0.92 8.55 -6.22
N LEU A 58 1.85 9.18 -6.95
CA LEU A 58 1.49 10.02 -8.09
C LEU A 58 0.75 9.23 -9.19
N SER A 59 0.92 7.91 -9.26
CA SER A 59 0.20 7.07 -10.22
C SER A 59 -1.32 7.03 -9.97
N LYS A 60 -1.79 7.31 -8.75
CA LYS A 60 -3.24 7.34 -8.41
C LYS A 60 -4.02 8.40 -9.19
N TYR A 61 -3.33 9.42 -9.70
CA TYR A 61 -3.93 10.49 -10.51
C TYR A 61 -3.97 10.15 -12.00
N SER A 62 -3.39 9.02 -12.43
CA SER A 62 -3.50 8.58 -13.81
C SER A 62 -4.93 8.12 -14.13
N PRO A 63 -5.40 8.24 -15.39
CA PRO A 63 -6.74 7.77 -15.77
C PRO A 63 -6.98 6.29 -15.42
N SER A 64 -5.97 5.44 -15.57
CA SER A 64 -6.03 4.00 -15.29
C SER A 64 -6.39 3.67 -13.84
N GLU A 65 -5.86 4.46 -12.89
CA GLU A 65 -6.13 4.27 -11.46
C GLU A 65 -7.32 5.09 -10.99
N PHE A 66 -7.36 6.38 -11.36
CA PHE A 66 -8.38 7.31 -10.87
C PHE A 66 -9.79 6.90 -11.27
N MET A 67 -10.01 6.45 -12.51
CA MET A 67 -11.34 6.03 -12.98
C MET A 67 -11.84 4.76 -12.29
N THR A 68 -10.93 3.83 -11.99
CA THR A 68 -11.25 2.68 -11.13
C THR A 68 -11.62 3.15 -9.73
N GLY A 69 -10.85 4.11 -9.20
CA GLY A 69 -11.12 4.79 -7.94
C GLY A 69 -12.53 5.40 -7.87
N VAL A 70 -12.96 6.10 -8.91
CA VAL A 70 -14.30 6.69 -9.03
C VAL A 70 -15.39 5.61 -9.08
N ARG A 71 -15.18 4.58 -9.91
CA ARG A 71 -16.17 3.52 -10.14
C ARG A 71 -16.45 2.69 -8.87
N PHE A 72 -15.41 2.39 -8.11
CA PHE A 72 -15.49 1.51 -6.93
C PHE A 72 -15.34 2.29 -5.61
N TYR A 73 -15.62 3.60 -5.62
CA TYR A 73 -15.54 4.42 -4.41
C TYR A 73 -16.66 4.05 -3.42
N THR A 74 -16.27 3.58 -2.24
CA THR A 74 -17.17 3.27 -1.12
C THR A 74 -16.97 4.20 0.08
N GLY A 75 -15.83 4.89 0.15
CA GLY A 75 -15.45 5.79 1.25
C GLY A 75 -14.96 5.09 2.53
N THR A 76 -15.14 3.77 2.66
CA THR A 76 -14.78 3.03 3.88
C THR A 76 -13.48 2.24 3.74
N HIS A 77 -13.10 1.90 2.50
CA HIS A 77 -11.88 1.15 2.20
C HIS A 77 -11.38 1.49 0.80
N SER A 78 -10.24 0.92 0.42
CA SER A 78 -9.61 1.18 -0.89
C SER A 78 -10.52 0.74 -2.04
N PRO A 79 -10.78 1.59 -3.05
CA PRO A 79 -11.50 1.19 -4.26
C PRO A 79 -10.86 0.01 -5.00
N ASN A 80 -9.56 -0.24 -4.80
CA ASN A 80 -8.89 -1.41 -5.35
C ASN A 80 -9.33 -2.72 -4.69
N ALA A 81 -9.64 -2.69 -3.39
CA ALA A 81 -10.18 -3.85 -2.68
C ALA A 81 -11.63 -4.12 -3.12
N GLU A 82 -12.46 -3.07 -3.23
CA GLU A 82 -13.81 -3.19 -3.78
C GLU A 82 -13.79 -3.72 -5.23
N SER A 83 -12.93 -3.16 -6.09
CA SER A 83 -12.73 -3.66 -7.45
C SER A 83 -12.37 -5.14 -7.46
N ARG A 84 -11.41 -5.56 -6.63
CA ARG A 84 -11.01 -6.98 -6.55
C ARG A 84 -12.15 -7.88 -6.09
N HIS A 85 -12.93 -7.43 -5.11
CA HIS A 85 -14.09 -8.17 -4.62
C HIS A 85 -15.13 -8.38 -5.72
N GLN A 86 -15.42 -7.35 -6.53
CA GLN A 86 -16.43 -7.43 -7.58
C GLN A 86 -15.96 -8.09 -8.88
N THR A 87 -14.69 -7.93 -9.25
CA THR A 87 -14.18 -8.35 -10.57
C THR A 87 -13.11 -9.44 -10.51
N GLY A 88 -12.80 -9.97 -9.32
CA GLY A 88 -11.72 -10.95 -9.09
C GLY A 88 -10.31 -10.35 -9.14
N ILE A 89 -10.10 -9.30 -9.92
CA ILE A 89 -8.80 -8.63 -10.10
C ILE A 89 -8.94 -7.11 -10.14
N SER A 90 -8.02 -6.40 -9.48
CA SER A 90 -7.94 -4.93 -9.58
C SER A 90 -6.82 -4.53 -10.54
N ARG A 91 -7.19 -4.11 -11.76
CA ARG A 91 -6.24 -3.61 -12.77
C ARG A 91 -5.51 -2.35 -12.31
N ALA A 92 -6.23 -1.47 -11.61
CA ALA A 92 -5.65 -0.28 -10.99
C ALA A 92 -4.61 -0.66 -9.92
N TRP A 93 -4.87 -1.67 -9.08
CA TRP A 93 -3.86 -2.17 -8.15
C TRP A 93 -2.62 -2.68 -8.87
N LEU A 94 -2.77 -3.50 -9.92
CA LEU A 94 -1.61 -4.01 -10.68
C LEU A 94 -0.73 -2.88 -11.23
N HIS A 95 -1.35 -1.84 -11.79
CA HIS A 95 -0.66 -0.65 -12.28
C HIS A 95 0.03 0.12 -11.14
N HIS A 96 -0.66 0.24 -10.01
CA HIS A 96 -0.23 0.97 -8.82
C HIS A 96 0.98 0.33 -8.12
N LYS A 97 0.87 -0.96 -7.76
CA LYS A 97 1.97 -1.69 -7.12
C LYS A 97 3.20 -1.81 -8.04
N GLY A 98 3.01 -1.79 -9.35
CA GLY A 98 4.11 -1.82 -10.33
C GLY A 98 4.83 -0.49 -10.54
N ARG A 99 4.35 0.61 -9.94
CA ARG A 99 4.97 1.96 -10.05
C ARG A 99 5.42 2.53 -8.72
N ASN A 100 4.82 2.09 -7.61
CA ASN A 100 5.11 2.60 -6.28
C ASN A 100 5.92 1.57 -5.48
N LYS A 101 7.22 1.84 -5.35
CA LYS A 101 8.22 0.94 -4.77
C LYS A 101 8.07 0.70 -3.27
N HIS A 102 7.20 1.44 -2.59
CA HIS A 102 6.89 1.18 -1.18
C HIS A 102 5.88 0.05 -0.99
N HIS A 103 5.26 -0.47 -2.06
CA HIS A 103 4.53 -1.74 -1.98
C HIS A 103 5.51 -2.90 -2.11
N PHE A 104 5.42 -3.87 -1.19
CA PHE A 104 6.31 -5.03 -1.22
C PHE A 104 6.10 -5.87 -2.48
N GLU A 105 4.90 -5.83 -3.06
CA GLU A 105 4.57 -6.54 -4.28
C GLU A 105 5.29 -5.99 -5.53
N TYR A 106 5.90 -4.81 -5.45
CA TYR A 106 6.84 -4.32 -6.47
C TYR A 106 8.11 -5.20 -6.52
N TRP A 107 8.48 -5.79 -5.39
CA TRP A 107 9.72 -6.52 -5.18
C TRP A 107 9.52 -8.04 -5.23
N ILE A 108 8.46 -8.49 -5.91
CA ILE A 108 8.25 -9.91 -6.17
C ILE A 108 8.92 -10.24 -7.51
N ASP A 109 9.77 -11.26 -7.53
CA ASP A 109 10.42 -11.75 -8.74
C ASP A 109 10.60 -13.28 -8.68
N MET A 110 11.16 -13.86 -9.72
CA MET A 110 11.44 -15.28 -9.85
C MET A 110 12.47 -15.74 -8.83
N SER A 111 12.20 -16.88 -8.20
CA SER A 111 13.12 -17.58 -7.32
C SER A 111 14.44 -17.88 -8.03
N LEU A 112 15.53 -17.75 -7.27
CA LEU A 112 16.87 -18.11 -7.75
C LEU A 112 17.12 -19.62 -7.72
N ASP A 113 16.25 -20.39 -7.06
CA ASP A 113 16.37 -21.85 -6.91
C ASP A 113 15.94 -22.63 -8.17
N GLY A 114 15.59 -21.93 -9.26
CA GLY A 114 15.20 -22.56 -10.54
C GLY A 114 13.83 -23.24 -10.53
N ASP A 115 13.06 -23.09 -9.45
CA ASP A 115 11.73 -23.72 -9.27
C ASP A 115 10.57 -22.92 -9.91
N HIS A 116 10.88 -21.84 -10.62
CA HIS A 116 9.96 -20.91 -11.26
C HIS A 116 8.91 -20.28 -10.32
N ARG A 117 9.10 -20.32 -8.99
CA ARG A 117 8.18 -19.69 -8.03
C ARG A 117 8.44 -18.19 -7.95
N LEU A 118 7.38 -17.43 -7.66
CA LEU A 118 7.50 -16.01 -7.31
C LEU A 118 7.78 -15.86 -5.82
N VAL A 119 8.80 -15.08 -5.47
CA VAL A 119 9.24 -14.82 -4.09
C VAL A 119 9.45 -13.34 -3.84
N GLY A 120 9.32 -12.92 -2.58
CA GLY A 120 9.61 -11.54 -2.18
C GLY A 120 11.10 -11.27 -2.02
N PHE A 121 11.61 -10.23 -2.67
CA PHE A 121 12.96 -9.72 -2.50
C PHE A 121 13.04 -8.64 -1.42
N ARG A 122 14.23 -8.49 -0.85
CA ARG A 122 14.49 -7.48 0.17
C ARG A 122 14.21 -6.09 -0.39
N MET A 123 13.45 -5.30 0.36
CA MET A 123 13.20 -3.91 0.02
C MET A 123 14.34 -3.02 0.54
N PRO A 124 14.81 -2.04 -0.24
CA PRO A 124 15.63 -0.97 0.31
C PRO A 124 14.92 -0.24 1.44
N TYR A 125 15.64 0.03 2.53
CA TYR A 125 15.02 0.49 3.78
C TYR A 125 14.24 1.81 3.66
N ARG A 126 14.61 2.69 2.70
CA ARG A 126 13.81 3.90 2.41
C ARG A 126 12.37 3.60 2.02
N TYR A 127 12.14 2.49 1.31
CA TYR A 127 10.81 2.08 0.86
C TYR A 127 10.06 1.33 1.95
N VAL A 128 10.77 0.65 2.87
CA VAL A 128 10.16 0.13 4.11
C VAL A 128 9.65 1.29 4.97
N ALA A 129 10.47 2.33 5.13
CA ALA A 129 10.09 3.54 5.86
C ALA A 129 8.93 4.31 5.19
N GLU A 130 8.92 4.40 3.86
CA GLU A 130 7.79 4.95 3.11
C GLU A 130 6.52 4.09 3.29
N MET A 131 6.63 2.76 3.27
CA MET A 131 5.50 1.85 3.50
C MET A 131 4.93 2.01 4.90
N PHE A 132 5.78 2.19 5.91
CA PHE A 132 5.32 2.51 7.27
C PHE A 132 4.50 3.82 7.29
N CYS A 133 5.01 4.88 6.65
CA CYS A 133 4.30 6.16 6.55
C CYS A 133 2.97 6.03 5.81
N ASP A 134 2.95 5.27 4.71
CA ASP A 134 1.74 4.93 3.94
C ASP A 134 0.68 4.25 4.81
N ARG A 135 1.06 3.19 5.53
CA ARG A 135 0.13 2.44 6.40
C ARG A 135 -0.43 3.29 7.53
N LEU A 136 0.43 4.07 8.19
CA LEU A 136 0.01 5.00 9.22
C LEU A 136 -1.01 6.01 8.67
N ALA A 137 -0.73 6.62 7.52
CA ALA A 137 -1.62 7.58 6.89
C ALA A 137 -2.95 6.94 6.44
N ALA A 138 -2.91 5.78 5.80
CA ALA A 138 -4.10 5.05 5.38
C ALA A 138 -4.99 4.70 6.57
N SER A 139 -4.41 4.19 7.67
CA SER A 139 -5.18 3.89 8.88
C SER A 139 -5.84 5.14 9.45
N LYS A 140 -5.16 6.29 9.49
CA LYS A 140 -5.77 7.56 9.93
C LYS A 140 -6.91 8.01 9.02
N ILE A 141 -6.73 7.91 7.70
CA ILE A 141 -7.74 8.34 6.72
C ILE A 141 -9.01 7.47 6.81
N TYR A 142 -8.87 6.14 6.83
CA TYR A 142 -10.03 5.24 6.81
C TYR A 142 -10.68 5.04 8.18
N ARG A 143 -9.93 5.11 9.29
CA ARG A 143 -10.50 4.99 10.64
C ARG A 143 -11.04 6.32 11.17
N GLY A 144 -10.52 7.45 10.70
CA GLY A 144 -10.95 8.78 11.14
C GLY A 144 -10.87 8.93 12.67
N ALA A 145 -12.00 9.26 13.29
CA ALA A 145 -12.09 9.43 14.74
C ALA A 145 -11.85 8.13 15.53
N ALA A 146 -12.05 6.97 14.90
CA ALA A 146 -11.79 5.66 15.50
C ALA A 146 -10.34 5.20 15.29
N TYR A 147 -9.42 6.06 14.89
CA TYR A 147 -8.02 5.70 14.72
C TYR A 147 -7.37 5.31 16.06
N ASP A 148 -6.47 4.33 15.99
CA ASP A 148 -5.69 3.78 17.11
C ASP A 148 -4.30 3.41 16.59
N PRO A 149 -3.21 3.65 17.35
CA PRO A 149 -1.85 3.34 16.92
C PRO A 149 -1.59 1.86 16.58
N GLY A 150 -2.40 0.93 17.08
CA GLY A 150 -2.35 -0.49 16.77
C GLY A 150 -3.00 -0.88 15.44
N HIS A 151 -3.86 -0.04 14.84
CA HIS A 151 -4.54 -0.36 13.58
C HIS A 151 -3.60 -0.70 12.41
N PRO A 152 -2.50 0.04 12.16
CA PRO A 152 -1.51 -0.32 11.15
C PRO A 152 -0.90 -1.72 11.36
N TRP A 153 -0.58 -2.08 12.61
CA TRP A 153 -0.06 -3.40 12.96
C TRP A 153 -1.13 -4.48 12.73
N GLN A 154 -2.36 -4.26 13.21
CA GLN A 154 -3.45 -5.22 13.06
C GLN A 154 -3.71 -5.55 11.58
N TYR A 155 -3.82 -4.53 10.73
CA TYR A 155 -4.03 -4.72 9.29
C TYR A 155 -2.91 -5.55 8.64
N TYR A 156 -1.66 -5.29 9.03
CA TYR A 156 -0.50 -6.00 8.53
C TYR A 156 -0.46 -7.46 9.01
N HIS A 157 -0.66 -7.67 10.31
CA HIS A 157 -0.63 -8.98 10.96
C HIS A 157 -1.71 -9.91 10.39
N THR A 158 -2.93 -9.42 10.17
CA THR A 158 -4.02 -10.26 9.67
C THR A 158 -3.95 -10.59 8.18
N GLY A 159 -3.30 -9.73 7.37
CA GLY A 159 -3.41 -9.80 5.91
C GLY A 159 -2.11 -10.09 5.16
N ILE A 160 -0.94 -9.91 5.79
CA ILE A 160 0.35 -9.86 5.10
C ILE A 160 1.43 -10.66 5.82
N GLU A 161 1.39 -10.73 7.16
CA GLU A 161 2.35 -11.53 7.91
C GLU A 161 2.35 -13.00 7.46
N GLY A 162 3.53 -13.60 7.36
CA GLY A 162 3.71 -14.97 6.87
C GLY A 162 3.60 -15.13 5.35
N SER A 163 3.38 -14.05 4.60
CA SER A 163 3.34 -14.12 3.13
C SER A 163 4.70 -14.53 2.54
N PRO A 164 4.77 -15.53 1.63
CA PRO A 164 6.00 -15.87 0.91
C PRO A 164 6.45 -14.75 -0.05
N TYR A 165 5.59 -13.76 -0.29
CA TYR A 165 5.87 -12.61 -1.14
C TYR A 165 6.51 -11.44 -0.39
N LEU A 166 6.71 -11.56 0.93
CA LEU A 166 7.38 -10.56 1.74
C LEU A 166 8.71 -11.11 2.27
N HIS A 167 9.81 -10.52 1.82
CA HIS A 167 11.14 -10.94 2.25
C HIS A 167 11.28 -10.88 3.79
N PRO A 168 11.86 -11.90 4.47
CA PRO A 168 11.93 -11.96 5.93
C PRO A 168 12.55 -10.72 6.58
N LYS A 169 13.59 -10.15 5.97
CA LYS A 169 14.22 -8.92 6.48
C LYS A 169 13.32 -7.68 6.35
N THR A 170 12.56 -7.59 5.26
CA THR A 170 11.57 -6.52 5.07
C THR A 170 10.46 -6.66 6.11
N HIS A 171 10.00 -7.88 6.34
CA HIS A 171 9.02 -8.21 7.37
C HIS A 171 9.51 -7.73 8.75
N GLU A 172 10.70 -8.16 9.18
CA GLU A 172 11.29 -7.75 10.47
C GLU A 172 11.37 -6.23 10.63
N GLU A 173 11.85 -5.53 9.60
CA GLU A 173 12.04 -4.09 9.60
C GLU A 173 10.72 -3.32 9.67
N LEU A 174 9.69 -3.77 8.95
CA LEU A 174 8.36 -3.18 8.98
C LEU A 174 7.63 -3.49 10.29
N SER A 175 7.65 -4.76 10.73
CA SER A 175 7.03 -5.20 11.98
C SER A 175 7.55 -4.39 13.16
N ARG A 176 8.86 -4.16 13.24
CA ARG A 176 9.47 -3.33 14.28
C ARG A 176 8.87 -1.92 14.33
N LEU A 177 8.68 -1.28 13.18
CA LEU A 177 8.12 0.08 13.11
C LEU A 177 6.64 0.11 13.52
N LEU A 178 5.85 -0.87 13.09
CA LEU A 178 4.43 -0.96 13.40
C LEU A 178 4.17 -1.31 14.86
N ILE A 179 4.99 -2.20 15.44
CA ILE A 179 4.95 -2.56 16.87
C ILE A 179 5.39 -1.36 17.72
N MET A 180 6.48 -0.68 17.36
CA MET A 180 6.91 0.54 18.05
C MET A 180 5.85 1.64 17.99
N LEU A 181 5.15 1.80 16.86
CA LEU A 181 4.03 2.72 16.75
C LEU A 181 2.90 2.38 17.72
N ARG A 182 2.54 1.09 17.80
CA ARG A 182 1.50 0.59 18.72
C ARG A 182 1.87 0.83 20.18
N ASP A 183 3.10 0.49 20.56
CA ASP A 183 3.52 0.39 21.96
C ASP A 183 4.10 1.70 22.51
N GLU A 184 4.79 2.48 21.67
CA GLU A 184 5.52 3.70 22.07
C GLU A 184 4.96 4.99 21.42
N GLY A 185 4.06 4.86 20.44
CA GLY A 185 3.44 5.98 19.74
C GLY A 185 4.29 6.62 18.63
N GLU A 186 3.69 7.58 17.94
CA GLU A 186 4.28 8.24 16.76
C GLU A 186 5.58 8.98 17.08
N ALA A 187 5.63 9.73 18.19
CA ALA A 187 6.78 10.58 18.50
C ALA A 187 8.07 9.75 18.68
N ALA A 188 8.00 8.68 19.48
CA ALA A 188 9.10 7.74 19.70
C ALA A 188 9.49 7.05 18.38
N THR A 189 8.51 6.57 17.63
CA THR A 189 8.72 5.85 16.37
C THR A 189 9.40 6.72 15.31
N PHE A 190 8.91 7.94 15.09
CA PHE A 190 9.51 8.88 14.14
C PHE A 190 10.91 9.33 14.57
N ALA A 191 11.15 9.52 15.87
CA ALA A 191 12.47 9.86 16.37
C ALA A 191 13.48 8.72 16.13
N TRP A 192 13.08 7.47 16.40
CA TRP A 192 13.88 6.29 16.12
C TRP A 192 14.14 6.12 14.62
N LEU A 193 13.09 6.15 13.80
CA LEU A 193 13.18 5.99 12.34
C LEU A 193 14.09 7.03 11.70
N LYS A 194 14.01 8.29 12.14
CA LYS A 194 14.90 9.37 11.67
C LYS A 194 16.38 9.09 11.98
N ARG A 195 16.69 8.61 13.19
CA ARG A 195 18.06 8.22 13.57
C ARG A 195 18.54 7.04 12.74
N GLU A 196 17.68 6.04 12.55
CA GLU A 196 18.01 4.83 11.80
C GLU A 196 18.28 5.13 10.31
N LEU A 197 17.44 5.95 9.68
CA LEU A 197 17.66 6.40 8.30
C LEU A 197 18.99 7.15 8.14
N ARG A 198 19.34 8.03 9.09
CA ARG A 198 20.63 8.75 9.10
C ARG A 198 21.80 7.78 9.25
N ARG A 199 21.71 6.81 10.16
CA ARG A 199 22.73 5.78 10.38
C ARG A 199 22.95 4.96 9.10
N ARG A 200 21.87 4.49 8.48
CA ARG A 200 21.94 3.69 7.26
C ARG A 200 22.47 4.46 6.06
N LYS A 201 22.11 5.74 5.93
CA LYS A 201 22.65 6.62 4.89
C LYS A 201 24.17 6.76 5.00
N ARG A 202 24.70 6.93 6.22
CA ARG A 202 26.15 6.97 6.48
C ARG A 202 26.83 5.64 6.15
N ALA A 203 26.19 4.53 6.50
CA ALA A 203 26.70 3.18 6.23
C ALA A 203 26.49 2.71 4.76
N ARG A 204 25.90 3.54 3.89
CA ARG A 204 25.57 3.21 2.48
C ARG A 204 24.68 1.96 2.30
N ASN A 205 23.97 1.51 3.34
CA ASN A 205 23.03 0.38 3.31
C ASN A 205 21.55 0.83 3.32
N HIS A 206 21.32 2.07 2.87
CA HIS A 206 20.01 2.70 2.80
C HIS A 206 19.28 2.46 1.46
N TYR A 207 20.06 2.18 0.41
CA TYR A 207 19.60 2.12 -0.98
C TYR A 207 19.67 0.74 -1.62
N SER A 208 20.47 -0.15 -1.02
CA SER A 208 20.53 -1.58 -1.32
C SER A 208 19.28 -2.29 -0.85
#